data_AF-A0A8H5UFP5-F1
#
_entry.id   AF-A0A8H5UFP5-F1
#
_cell.length_a   1.000
_cell.length_b   1.000
_cell.length_c   1.000
_cell.angle_alpha   90.00
_cell.angle_beta   90.00
_cell.angle_gamma   90.00
#
_symmetry.space_group_name_H-M   'P 1'
#
loop_
_entity.id
_entity.type
_entity.pdbx_description
1 polymer ?
#
loop_
_entity_poly.entity_id
_entity_poly.type
_entity_poly.pdbx_seq_one_letter_code
_entity_poly.pdbx_strand_id
1 'polypeptide(L)'
;MASNTIAEINRCDIEDSSTCTTASITNVRHLASYNWIERPTPTIAVPGSPPLWSSPKTSKQLQKDSGLYYINQNEARYPESPLEPLFQALYLTHPAFDIRFMDVVSDRNNIRKLLAFINSDLDPGNLEPFTIAVEVIGTTALFRRDEAAVTRFIAPNEFRGFGHKFEEEYTVNQVNNSTGHHRIIAYQFCGLELVVRYEADGFVTTDQIGKPQDDPLLASMRGLSLSPATDASSVNPVQSKLLIMGEGRLVPPESILEIKTRAISRHLPIQDVAAQLWVSQTSKLVRAYHYRGKFEVPQVEDVETQVKRWEELNQNDLKRLASLIKTISNLARQYGGKVTVRYEGGSKLSLYRSDKADMLPRFLYSKWEERGNPQARMTASTQKEGVVPDTVDRSQEKTVETTRARYGDGPYSEMISYGVDNGFRQFFRRMPMDLSQYHLLCNTLDSLAIDVTEGRTIRDIMHDMRKGKGDWDPEERSEIRGSKNIARDSAFRLLYVLIQSHVVDTNMAYNAVLFVVSHPRIFRSRTRKMVREAFEENCPVSGKQRAVLDKWSVEELPIGSEEEATTESEDIFFDSDYSF
;
A
#
# COMPACT_ATOMS: atom_id res chain seq x y z
N MET A 1 -8.54 -29.80 -21.62
CA MET A 1 -9.66 -28.85 -21.74
C MET A 1 -9.17 -27.70 -22.62
N ALA A 2 -9.88 -27.39 -23.71
CA ALA A 2 -9.46 -26.34 -24.63
C ALA A 2 -9.42 -24.98 -23.90
N SER A 3 -8.34 -24.23 -24.08
CA SER A 3 -8.14 -22.92 -23.47
C SER A 3 -9.20 -21.95 -24.00
N ASN A 4 -10.18 -21.60 -23.15
CA ASN A 4 -11.23 -20.61 -23.44
C ASN A 4 -10.75 -19.15 -23.26
N THR A 5 -9.43 -18.92 -23.28
CA THR A 5 -8.84 -17.59 -23.20
C THR A 5 -9.12 -16.83 -24.49
N ILE A 6 -9.77 -15.67 -24.38
CA ILE A 6 -10.13 -14.81 -25.52
C ILE A 6 -9.07 -13.74 -25.80
N ALA A 7 -8.31 -13.32 -24.78
CA ALA A 7 -7.20 -12.39 -24.93
C ALA A 7 -6.21 -12.55 -23.77
N GLU A 8 -4.96 -12.15 -23.98
CA GLU A 8 -3.94 -12.01 -22.94
C GLU A 8 -3.37 -10.59 -23.02
N ILE A 9 -3.08 -10.00 -21.86
CA ILE A 9 -2.41 -8.71 -21.74
C ILE A 9 -1.08 -8.95 -21.02
N ASN A 10 0.05 -8.77 -21.71
CA ASN A 10 1.35 -8.81 -21.03
C ASN A 10 1.64 -7.46 -20.38
N ARG A 11 2.25 -7.51 -19.19
CA ARG A 11 2.67 -6.34 -18.41
C ARG A 11 3.56 -5.38 -19.22
N CYS A 12 4.44 -5.93 -20.07
CA CYS A 12 5.37 -5.16 -20.89
C CYS A 12 4.69 -4.45 -22.07
N ASP A 13 3.53 -4.95 -22.52
CA ASP A 13 2.79 -4.38 -23.65
C ASP A 13 1.88 -3.22 -23.22
N ILE A 14 1.81 -2.95 -21.90
CA ILE A 14 1.03 -1.84 -21.34
C ILE A 14 1.87 -0.58 -21.45
N GLU A 15 1.64 0.15 -22.53
CA GLU A 15 2.22 1.46 -22.78
C GLU A 15 1.67 2.53 -21.82
N ASP A 16 2.49 3.53 -21.53
CA ASP A 16 2.07 4.70 -20.76
C ASP A 16 0.96 5.44 -21.52
N SER A 17 -0.10 5.85 -20.82
CA SER A 17 -1.18 6.59 -21.48
C SER A 17 -0.69 7.94 -22.00
N SER A 18 -0.49 8.04 -23.33
CA SER A 18 -0.07 9.28 -24.01
C SER A 18 -1.09 10.42 -23.91
N THR A 19 -2.31 10.13 -23.44
CA THR A 19 -3.41 11.09 -23.34
C THR A 19 -3.33 12.03 -22.13
N CYS A 20 -2.47 11.77 -21.14
CA CYS A 20 -2.42 12.56 -19.92
C CYS A 20 -0.99 12.95 -19.53
N THR A 21 -0.75 14.26 -19.36
CA THR A 21 0.54 14.81 -18.96
C THR A 21 0.97 14.33 -17.56
N THR A 22 0.03 14.31 -16.61
CA THR A 22 0.23 13.92 -15.19
C THR A 22 -0.89 13.00 -14.72
N ALA A 23 -0.54 11.81 -14.23
CA ALA A 23 -1.49 10.86 -13.68
C ALA A 23 -1.81 11.20 -12.22
N SER A 24 -2.79 12.09 -12.04
CA SER A 24 -3.27 12.53 -10.73
C SER A 24 -4.78 12.28 -10.60
N ILE A 25 -5.21 11.96 -9.39
CA ILE A 25 -6.63 11.95 -9.05
C ILE A 25 -7.09 13.39 -8.80
N THR A 26 -8.18 13.79 -9.46
CA THR A 26 -8.74 15.15 -9.35
C THR A 26 -10.27 15.10 -9.26
N ASN A 27 -10.90 16.22 -8.89
CA ASN A 27 -12.35 16.34 -8.80
C ASN A 27 -13.00 15.26 -7.89
N VAL A 28 -12.37 14.98 -6.74
CA VAL A 28 -12.86 13.99 -5.78
C VAL A 28 -14.15 14.47 -5.15
N ARG A 29 -15.18 13.64 -5.21
CA ARG A 29 -16.50 13.89 -4.62
C ARG A 29 -16.98 12.65 -3.88
N HIS A 30 -17.49 12.85 -2.67
CA HIS A 30 -18.25 11.83 -1.98
C HIS A 30 -19.64 11.71 -2.61
N LEU A 31 -20.05 10.51 -3.01
CA LEU A 31 -21.36 10.25 -3.60
C LEU A 31 -22.34 9.63 -2.62
N ALA A 32 -21.94 8.57 -1.92
CA ALA A 32 -22.84 7.87 -1.00
C ALA A 32 -22.02 6.97 -0.07
N SER A 33 -22.68 6.43 0.94
CA SER A 33 -22.11 5.44 1.83
C SER A 33 -23.20 4.52 2.36
N TYR A 34 -22.79 3.37 2.91
CA TYR A 34 -23.70 2.46 3.59
C TYR A 34 -22.97 1.58 4.60
N ASN A 35 -23.69 1.03 5.57
CA ASN A 35 -23.21 -0.07 6.42
C ASN A 35 -23.95 -1.36 6.08
N TRP A 36 -23.26 -2.50 6.14
CA TRP A 36 -23.94 -3.78 6.28
C TRP A 36 -24.46 -3.97 7.71
N ILE A 37 -25.67 -4.49 7.84
CA ILE A 37 -26.32 -4.77 9.12
C ILE A 37 -26.42 -6.28 9.32
N GLU A 38 -25.97 -6.78 10.47
CA GLU A 38 -26.05 -8.20 10.82
C GLU A 38 -27.51 -8.65 10.97
N ARG A 39 -28.04 -9.30 9.91
CA ARG A 39 -29.40 -9.84 9.83
C ARG A 39 -29.45 -11.05 8.89
N PRO A 40 -30.45 -11.95 9.04
CA PRO A 40 -30.66 -13.06 8.11
C PRO A 40 -30.98 -12.62 6.68
N THR A 41 -31.64 -11.47 6.51
CA THR A 41 -31.94 -10.88 5.21
C THR A 41 -30.87 -9.85 4.87
N PRO A 42 -30.32 -9.82 3.63
CA PRO A 42 -29.36 -8.81 3.21
C PRO A 42 -29.92 -7.41 3.48
N THR A 43 -29.27 -6.67 4.38
CA THR A 43 -29.76 -5.37 4.85
C THR A 43 -28.61 -4.36 4.91
N ILE A 44 -28.81 -3.18 4.34
CA ILE A 44 -27.89 -2.05 4.45
C ILE A 44 -28.56 -0.85 5.13
N ALA A 45 -27.77 -0.05 5.84
CA ALA A 45 -28.16 1.27 6.32
C ALA A 45 -27.54 2.35 5.42
N VAL A 46 -28.36 3.30 4.95
CA VAL A 46 -27.96 4.43 4.10
C VAL A 46 -28.36 5.74 4.80
N PRO A 47 -27.46 6.73 4.95
CA PRO A 47 -26.07 6.73 4.49
C PRO A 47 -25.13 5.86 5.33
N GLY A 48 -25.62 5.28 6.44
CA GLY A 48 -24.75 4.62 7.38
C GLY A 48 -23.80 5.60 8.07
N SER A 49 -22.82 5.10 8.82
CA SER A 49 -21.70 5.85 9.39
C SER A 49 -20.55 4.90 9.69
N PRO A 50 -19.29 5.27 9.39
CA PRO A 50 -18.14 4.53 9.88
C PRO A 50 -18.11 4.58 11.42
N PRO A 51 -17.42 3.64 12.08
CA PRO A 51 -17.30 3.66 13.53
C PRO A 51 -16.40 4.81 14.00
N LEU A 52 -16.69 5.35 15.17
CA LEU A 52 -15.95 6.49 15.73
C LEU A 52 -14.65 6.02 16.37
N TRP A 53 -13.53 6.61 15.96
CA TRP A 53 -12.23 6.38 16.59
C TRP A 53 -12.23 6.81 18.05
N SER A 54 -11.85 5.88 18.93
CA SER A 54 -11.76 6.05 20.36
C SER A 54 -10.31 5.89 20.79
N SER A 55 -9.60 7.03 20.85
CA SER A 55 -8.16 7.05 21.11
C SER A 55 -7.78 6.30 22.41
N PRO A 56 -6.86 5.32 22.35
CA PRO A 56 -6.36 4.65 23.53
C PRO A 56 -5.67 5.63 24.48
N LYS A 57 -6.03 5.57 25.77
CA LYS A 57 -5.38 6.39 26.81
C LYS A 57 -4.10 5.75 27.35
N THR A 58 -4.02 4.42 27.26
CA THR A 58 -2.93 3.63 27.84
C THR A 58 -2.67 2.41 26.97
N SER A 59 -1.44 1.89 27.03
CA SER A 59 -1.10 0.61 26.41
C SER A 59 -1.98 -0.52 26.97
N LYS A 60 -2.60 -1.30 26.09
CA LYS A 60 -3.45 -2.45 26.42
C LYS A 60 -2.98 -3.68 25.64
N GLN A 61 -3.04 -4.84 26.29
CA GLN A 61 -2.85 -6.11 25.61
C GLN A 61 -4.19 -6.64 25.11
N LEU A 62 -4.26 -6.91 23.81
CA LEU A 62 -5.44 -7.43 23.14
C LEU A 62 -5.31 -8.93 22.88
N GLN A 63 -6.45 -9.58 22.71
CA GLN A 63 -6.52 -10.97 22.28
C GLN A 63 -6.21 -11.08 20.79
N LYS A 64 -5.69 -12.24 20.38
CA LYS A 64 -5.47 -12.59 18.98
C LYS A 64 -6.81 -12.60 18.23
N ASP A 65 -6.76 -12.26 16.94
CA ASP A 65 -7.91 -12.38 16.05
C ASP A 65 -8.38 -13.84 16.00
N SER A 66 -9.69 -14.05 16.06
CA SER A 66 -10.30 -15.38 16.03
C SER A 66 -11.76 -15.29 15.59
N GLY A 67 -12.26 -16.35 14.97
CA GLY A 67 -13.63 -16.41 14.45
C GLY A 67 -13.73 -16.10 12.96
N LEU A 68 -14.95 -15.78 12.52
CA LEU A 68 -15.29 -15.58 11.11
C LEU A 68 -15.12 -14.11 10.72
N TYR A 69 -14.35 -13.86 9.65
CA TYR A 69 -14.14 -12.55 9.06
C TYR A 69 -14.49 -12.55 7.57
N TYR A 70 -14.94 -11.40 7.06
CA TYR A 70 -15.25 -11.23 5.64
C TYR A 70 -14.00 -10.87 4.86
N ILE A 71 -13.78 -11.58 3.75
CA ILE A 71 -12.81 -11.20 2.71
C ILE A 71 -13.50 -10.24 1.74
N ASN A 72 -14.70 -10.61 1.28
CA ASN A 72 -15.56 -9.78 0.46
C ASN A 72 -16.96 -9.75 1.07
N GLN A 73 -17.22 -8.78 1.96
CA GLN A 73 -18.49 -8.71 2.68
C GLN A 73 -19.70 -8.54 1.76
N ASN A 74 -19.55 -7.77 0.67
CA ASN A 74 -20.65 -7.52 -0.27
C ASN A 74 -21.09 -8.81 -0.97
N GLU A 75 -20.13 -9.64 -1.37
CA GLU A 75 -20.41 -10.93 -2.01
C GLU A 75 -20.87 -11.99 -1.02
N ALA A 76 -20.28 -12.02 0.19
CA ALA A 76 -20.71 -12.95 1.23
C ALA A 76 -22.16 -12.70 1.68
N ARG A 77 -22.55 -11.43 1.82
CA ARG A 77 -23.90 -11.02 2.25
C ARG A 77 -24.93 -11.13 1.13
N TYR A 78 -24.51 -10.84 -0.11
CA TYR A 78 -25.43 -10.76 -1.23
C TYR A 78 -24.79 -11.21 -2.56
N PRO A 79 -24.55 -12.53 -2.71
CA PRO A 79 -23.79 -13.09 -3.84
C PRO A 79 -24.50 -12.94 -5.19
N GLU A 80 -25.83 -12.80 -5.19
CA GLU A 80 -26.62 -12.60 -6.41
C GLU A 80 -26.33 -11.24 -7.07
N SER A 81 -25.99 -10.21 -6.29
CA SER A 81 -25.58 -8.91 -6.84
C SER A 81 -24.72 -8.09 -5.86
N PRO A 82 -23.41 -8.38 -5.78
CA PRO A 82 -22.50 -7.70 -4.83
C PRO A 82 -22.33 -6.19 -5.09
N LEU A 83 -22.71 -5.70 -6.27
CA LEU A 83 -22.68 -4.28 -6.63
C LEU A 83 -24.01 -3.56 -6.38
N GLU A 84 -25.13 -4.26 -6.21
CA GLU A 84 -26.43 -3.62 -5.97
C GLU A 84 -26.41 -2.62 -4.79
N PRO A 85 -25.81 -2.92 -3.62
CA PRO A 85 -25.73 -1.98 -2.49
C PRO A 85 -25.11 -0.63 -2.86
N LEU A 86 -24.11 -0.63 -3.75
CA LEU A 86 -23.46 0.59 -4.23
C LEU A 86 -24.47 1.48 -4.97
N PHE A 87 -25.16 0.90 -5.95
CA PHE A 87 -26.12 1.64 -6.77
C PHE A 87 -27.35 2.06 -6.00
N GLN A 88 -27.86 1.21 -5.10
CA GLN A 88 -28.99 1.56 -4.23
C GLN A 88 -28.66 2.75 -3.34
N ALA A 89 -27.50 2.72 -2.65
CA ALA A 89 -27.06 3.86 -1.83
C ALA A 89 -26.85 5.13 -2.66
N LEU A 90 -26.25 4.98 -3.86
CA LEU A 90 -26.04 6.09 -4.80
C LEU A 90 -27.35 6.74 -5.22
N TYR A 91 -28.33 5.97 -5.71
CA TYR A 91 -29.58 6.53 -6.23
C TYR A 91 -30.56 6.98 -5.15
N LEU A 92 -30.47 6.44 -3.94
CA LEU A 92 -31.19 6.99 -2.78
C LEU A 92 -30.65 8.36 -2.39
N THR A 93 -29.33 8.56 -2.44
CA THR A 93 -28.68 9.83 -2.08
C THR A 93 -28.77 10.85 -3.22
N HIS A 94 -28.59 10.39 -4.46
CA HIS A 94 -28.55 11.20 -5.67
C HIS A 94 -29.46 10.59 -6.76
N PRO A 95 -30.80 10.76 -6.67
CA PRO A 95 -31.74 10.16 -7.63
C PRO A 95 -31.53 10.57 -9.09
N ALA A 96 -30.95 11.75 -9.31
CA ALA A 96 -30.66 12.31 -10.63
C ALA A 96 -29.23 12.02 -11.13
N PHE A 97 -28.44 11.20 -10.42
CA PHE A 97 -27.08 10.86 -10.83
C PHE A 97 -27.09 10.14 -12.18
N ASP A 98 -26.37 10.67 -13.17
CA ASP A 98 -26.29 10.06 -14.49
C ASP A 98 -25.01 9.23 -14.61
N ILE A 99 -25.17 7.91 -14.43
CA ILE A 99 -24.08 6.93 -14.45
C ILE A 99 -23.42 6.79 -15.83
N ARG A 100 -24.11 7.20 -16.91
CA ARG A 100 -23.61 7.05 -18.28
C ARG A 100 -22.41 7.95 -18.59
N PHE A 101 -22.22 8.99 -17.77
CA PHE A 101 -21.02 9.82 -17.83
C PHE A 101 -19.81 9.19 -17.14
N MET A 102 -19.99 8.12 -16.37
CA MET A 102 -18.89 7.43 -15.71
C MET A 102 -18.33 6.35 -16.64
N ASP A 103 -17.00 6.30 -16.75
CA ASP A 103 -16.31 5.31 -17.56
C ASP A 103 -16.16 3.99 -16.82
N VAL A 104 -15.87 4.03 -15.51
CA VAL A 104 -15.57 2.84 -14.70
C VAL A 104 -16.24 2.92 -13.33
N VAL A 105 -16.87 1.83 -12.91
CA VAL A 105 -17.31 1.60 -11.53
C VAL A 105 -16.52 0.42 -10.97
N SER A 106 -15.81 0.60 -9.86
CA SER A 106 -14.94 -0.45 -9.30
C SER A 106 -14.86 -0.41 -7.78
N ASP A 107 -14.33 -1.48 -7.20
CA ASP A 107 -13.85 -1.50 -5.82
C ASP A 107 -12.39 -1.04 -5.75
N ARG A 108 -12.00 -0.41 -4.64
CA ARG A 108 -10.61 -0.03 -4.33
C ARG A 108 -9.65 -1.20 -4.52
N ASN A 109 -10.03 -2.39 -4.04
CA ASN A 109 -9.22 -3.61 -4.15
C ASN A 109 -8.85 -3.96 -5.59
N ASN A 110 -9.78 -3.83 -6.55
CA ASN A 110 -9.51 -4.15 -7.95
C ASN A 110 -8.47 -3.20 -8.54
N ILE A 111 -8.57 -1.90 -8.24
CA ILE A 111 -7.60 -0.90 -8.71
C ILE A 111 -6.22 -1.15 -8.09
N ARG A 112 -6.17 -1.49 -6.81
CA ARG A 112 -4.93 -1.86 -6.09
C ARG A 112 -4.27 -3.10 -6.71
N LYS A 113 -5.03 -4.17 -6.96
CA LYS A 113 -4.55 -5.42 -7.61
C LYS A 113 -4.06 -5.17 -9.04
N LEU A 114 -4.74 -4.32 -9.82
CA LEU A 114 -4.29 -3.94 -11.17
C LEU A 114 -3.01 -3.09 -11.14
N LEU A 115 -2.84 -2.20 -10.15
CA LEU A 115 -1.62 -1.42 -9.98
C LEU A 115 -0.45 -2.31 -9.55
N ALA A 116 -0.67 -3.23 -8.60
CA ALA A 116 0.31 -4.24 -8.21
C ALA A 116 0.71 -5.14 -9.37
N PHE A 117 -0.23 -5.46 -10.28
CA PHE A 117 0.11 -6.19 -11.49
C PHE A 117 1.07 -5.41 -12.39
N ILE A 118 0.98 -4.09 -12.45
CA ILE A 118 1.89 -3.23 -13.23
C ILE A 118 3.26 -3.15 -12.59
N ASN A 119 3.29 -2.93 -11.28
CA ASN A 119 4.50 -2.86 -10.48
C ASN A 119 4.30 -3.68 -9.20
N SER A 120 4.93 -4.86 -9.16
CA SER A 120 4.84 -5.78 -8.02
C SER A 120 5.47 -5.23 -6.75
N ASP A 121 6.38 -4.26 -6.83
CA ASP A 121 7.01 -3.65 -5.65
C ASP A 121 6.02 -2.75 -4.87
N LEU A 122 4.89 -2.39 -5.49
CA LEU A 122 3.80 -1.66 -4.83
C LEU A 122 2.87 -2.57 -4.02
N ASP A 123 3.11 -3.89 -4.08
CA ASP A 123 2.51 -4.86 -3.18
C ASP A 123 3.61 -5.41 -2.25
N PRO A 124 3.60 -5.07 -0.95
CA PRO A 124 4.54 -5.63 0.02
C PRO A 124 4.44 -7.17 0.17
N GLY A 125 3.37 -7.79 -0.35
CA GLY A 125 3.26 -9.24 -0.54
C GLY A 125 3.55 -9.64 -1.99
N ASN A 126 3.96 -10.90 -2.22
CA ASN A 126 3.89 -11.44 -3.58
C ASN A 126 2.44 -11.33 -4.05
N LEU A 127 2.18 -10.60 -5.14
CA LEU A 127 0.83 -10.40 -5.67
C LEU A 127 0.16 -11.76 -5.90
N GLU A 128 -0.86 -12.02 -5.10
CA GLU A 128 -1.57 -13.30 -5.14
C GLU A 128 -2.49 -13.36 -6.38
N PRO A 129 -2.81 -14.57 -6.86
CA PRO A 129 -3.75 -14.74 -7.97
C PRO A 129 -5.09 -14.06 -7.67
N PHE A 130 -5.62 -13.32 -8.64
CA PHE A 130 -6.88 -12.63 -8.46
C PHE A 130 -7.77 -12.73 -9.68
N THR A 131 -9.08 -12.58 -9.44
CA THR A 131 -10.10 -12.55 -10.48
C THR A 131 -10.95 -11.29 -10.37
N ILE A 132 -11.19 -10.65 -11.52
CA ILE A 132 -12.08 -9.49 -11.65
C ILE A 132 -13.08 -9.81 -12.74
N ALA A 133 -14.36 -9.78 -12.41
CA ALA A 133 -15.41 -9.86 -13.41
C ALA A 133 -15.66 -8.46 -13.96
N VAL A 134 -15.74 -8.33 -15.29
CA VAL A 134 -15.96 -7.06 -15.98
C VAL A 134 -17.21 -7.16 -16.86
N GLU A 135 -18.10 -6.18 -16.72
CA GLU A 135 -19.30 -6.03 -17.55
C GLU A 135 -19.37 -4.61 -18.11
N VAL A 136 -19.54 -4.45 -19.42
CA VAL A 136 -19.63 -3.16 -20.11
C VAL A 136 -21.08 -2.89 -20.51
N ILE A 137 -21.64 -1.80 -19.99
CA ILE A 137 -23.00 -1.33 -20.24
C ILE A 137 -22.92 0.03 -20.93
N GLY A 138 -23.24 0.07 -22.22
CA GLY A 138 -22.99 1.25 -23.05
C GLY A 138 -21.50 1.61 -23.07
N THR A 139 -21.15 2.75 -22.48
CA THR A 139 -19.77 3.22 -22.33
C THR A 139 -19.13 2.88 -20.99
N THR A 140 -19.92 2.56 -19.97
CA THR A 140 -19.46 2.31 -18.60
C THR A 140 -19.03 0.86 -18.41
N ALA A 141 -17.89 0.64 -17.77
CA ALA A 141 -17.41 -0.69 -17.38
C ALA A 141 -17.53 -0.89 -15.87
N LEU A 142 -18.19 -1.97 -15.46
CA LEU A 142 -18.33 -2.40 -14.07
C LEU A 142 -17.25 -3.45 -13.76
N PHE A 143 -16.40 -3.17 -12.79
CA PHE A 143 -15.34 -4.05 -12.31
C PHE A 143 -15.75 -4.59 -10.94
N ARG A 144 -16.20 -5.85 -10.92
CA ARG A 144 -16.61 -6.53 -9.70
C ARG A 144 -15.48 -7.42 -9.19
N ARG A 145 -15.14 -7.26 -7.91
CA ARG A 145 -14.28 -8.21 -7.17
C ARG A 145 -14.92 -9.61 -7.21
N ASP A 146 -14.12 -10.64 -7.52
CA ASP A 146 -14.56 -12.04 -7.66
C ASP A 146 -13.52 -12.92 -6.95
N GLU A 147 -13.66 -13.07 -5.64
CA GLU A 147 -12.67 -13.79 -4.81
C GLU A 147 -12.96 -15.29 -4.77
N ALA A 148 -11.90 -16.10 -4.67
CA ALA A 148 -12.05 -17.55 -4.51
C ALA A 148 -12.74 -17.91 -3.17
N ALA A 149 -12.55 -17.07 -2.14
CA ALA A 149 -13.20 -17.19 -0.85
C ALA A 149 -13.73 -15.83 -0.38
N VAL A 150 -14.97 -15.80 0.08
CA VAL A 150 -15.64 -14.55 0.53
C VAL A 150 -15.56 -14.34 2.04
N THR A 151 -15.20 -15.38 2.79
CA THR A 151 -15.02 -15.38 4.25
C THR A 151 -13.83 -16.24 4.64
N ARG A 152 -13.25 -15.97 5.81
CA ARG A 152 -12.24 -16.80 6.45
C ARG A 152 -12.59 -17.04 7.90
N PHE A 153 -12.35 -18.25 8.38
CA PHE A 153 -12.40 -18.58 9.79
C PHE A 153 -10.97 -18.71 10.34
N ILE A 154 -10.67 -17.98 11.42
CA ILE A 154 -9.39 -18.04 12.12
C ILE A 154 -9.60 -18.91 13.37
N ALA A 155 -8.96 -20.08 13.39
CA ALA A 155 -9.10 -21.01 14.50
C ALA A 155 -8.44 -20.47 15.79
N PRO A 156 -8.88 -20.86 17.01
CA PRO A 156 -8.30 -20.35 18.26
C PRO A 156 -6.79 -20.59 18.44
N ASN A 157 -6.26 -21.61 17.77
CA ASN A 157 -4.84 -21.97 17.76
C ASN A 157 -4.07 -21.42 16.54
N GLU A 158 -4.76 -20.83 15.58
CA GLU A 158 -4.17 -20.17 14.41
C GLU A 158 -3.86 -18.71 14.77
N PHE A 159 -2.67 -18.23 14.39
CA PHE A 159 -2.31 -16.84 14.59
C PHE A 159 -2.32 -16.10 13.25
N ARG A 160 -3.08 -15.00 13.19
CA ARG A 160 -3.18 -14.13 12.01
C ARG A 160 -2.94 -12.66 12.29
N GLY A 161 -2.85 -12.28 13.55
CA GLY A 161 -2.69 -10.90 13.99
C GLY A 161 -3.65 -10.51 15.10
N PHE A 162 -3.81 -9.20 15.22
CA PHE A 162 -4.60 -8.53 16.25
C PHE A 162 -5.45 -7.39 15.66
N GLY A 163 -5.55 -7.31 14.33
CA GLY A 163 -6.09 -6.14 13.61
C GLY A 163 -7.57 -5.96 13.87
N HIS A 164 -8.35 -7.04 13.70
CA HIS A 164 -9.78 -7.00 13.90
C HIS A 164 -10.15 -6.74 15.38
N LYS A 165 -9.43 -7.38 16.31
CA LYS A 165 -9.62 -7.12 17.75
C LYS A 165 -9.18 -5.73 18.17
N PHE A 166 -8.22 -5.14 17.46
CA PHE A 166 -7.81 -3.76 17.66
C PHE A 166 -8.90 -2.78 17.22
N GLU A 167 -9.47 -2.98 16.03
CA GLU A 167 -10.60 -2.17 15.54
C GLU A 167 -11.82 -2.27 16.45
N GLU A 168 -12.19 -3.48 16.88
CA GLU A 168 -13.31 -3.72 17.81
C GLU A 168 -13.12 -2.97 19.14
N GLU A 169 -11.89 -2.90 19.65
CA GLU A 169 -11.60 -2.23 20.92
C GLU A 169 -11.58 -0.70 20.79
N TYR A 170 -11.00 -0.17 19.72
CA TYR A 170 -10.68 1.25 19.59
C TYR A 170 -11.58 2.01 18.63
N THR A 171 -12.67 1.39 18.16
CA THR A 171 -13.71 2.07 17.40
C THR A 171 -15.08 1.80 18.01
N VAL A 172 -16.00 2.76 17.87
CA VAL A 172 -17.37 2.65 18.40
C VAL A 172 -18.36 2.76 17.27
N ASN A 173 -19.06 1.66 16.97
CA ASN A 173 -20.11 1.62 15.97
C ASN A 173 -21.15 2.74 16.19
N GLN A 174 -21.43 3.49 15.12
CA GLN A 174 -22.43 4.57 15.10
C GLN A 174 -23.78 4.14 14.52
N VAL A 175 -23.84 2.91 14.00
CA VAL A 175 -25.03 2.27 13.42
C VAL A 175 -25.21 0.92 14.10
N ASN A 176 -26.44 0.61 14.52
CA ASN A 176 -26.71 -0.61 15.27
C ASN A 176 -26.47 -1.87 14.44
N ASN A 177 -25.79 -2.86 15.01
CA ASN A 177 -25.44 -4.12 14.34
C ASN A 177 -24.64 -3.94 13.04
N SER A 178 -23.89 -2.84 12.92
CA SER A 178 -22.97 -2.61 11.80
C SER A 178 -21.85 -3.66 11.77
N THR A 179 -21.57 -4.21 10.60
CA THR A 179 -20.44 -5.15 10.39
C THR A 179 -19.41 -4.67 9.38
N GLY A 180 -19.57 -3.47 8.82
CA GLY A 180 -18.63 -2.89 7.85
C GLY A 180 -19.24 -1.65 7.21
N HIS A 181 -18.44 -0.60 7.04
CA HIS A 181 -18.87 0.67 6.44
C HIS A 181 -18.20 0.87 5.08
N HIS A 182 -19.01 1.11 4.05
CA HIS A 182 -18.55 1.29 2.68
C HIS A 182 -18.86 2.70 2.21
N ARG A 183 -17.86 3.34 1.61
CA ARG A 183 -17.97 4.67 1.01
C ARG A 183 -17.87 4.56 -0.50
N ILE A 184 -18.54 5.46 -1.19
CA ILE A 184 -18.62 5.54 -2.64
C ILE A 184 -18.21 6.96 -3.02
N ILE A 185 -17.07 7.07 -3.70
CA ILE A 185 -16.54 8.33 -4.20
C ILE A 185 -16.52 8.31 -5.72
N ALA A 186 -16.47 9.49 -6.32
CA ALA A 186 -16.12 9.64 -7.73
C ALA A 186 -15.01 10.63 -7.90
N TYR A 187 -14.20 10.42 -8.94
CA TYR A 187 -13.08 11.29 -9.28
C TYR A 187 -12.65 11.10 -10.74
N GLN A 188 -11.85 12.03 -11.22
CA GLN A 188 -11.20 11.95 -12.52
C GLN A 188 -9.77 11.41 -12.39
N PHE A 189 -9.40 10.46 -13.24
CA PHE A 189 -8.04 9.91 -13.30
C PHE A 189 -7.63 9.62 -14.74
N CYS A 190 -6.57 10.28 -15.24
CA CYS A 190 -6.07 10.10 -16.61
C CYS A 190 -7.15 10.18 -17.71
N GLY A 191 -8.08 11.12 -17.54
CA GLY A 191 -9.21 11.35 -18.46
C GLY A 191 -10.33 10.32 -18.36
N LEU A 192 -10.32 9.46 -17.34
CA LEU A 192 -11.43 8.57 -17.00
C LEU A 192 -12.24 9.16 -15.85
N GLU A 193 -13.56 9.04 -15.93
CA GLU A 193 -14.49 9.28 -14.82
C GLU A 193 -14.73 7.97 -14.05
N LEU A 194 -14.26 7.91 -12.80
CA LEU A 194 -14.36 6.71 -11.95
C LEU A 194 -15.39 6.90 -10.84
N VAL A 195 -16.12 5.84 -10.53
CA VAL A 195 -16.81 5.62 -9.26
C VAL A 195 -16.09 4.49 -8.52
N VAL A 196 -15.65 4.76 -7.30
CA VAL A 196 -14.88 3.80 -6.49
C VAL A 196 -15.55 3.56 -5.16
N ARG A 197 -15.78 2.29 -4.83
CA ARG A 197 -16.23 1.84 -3.51
C ARG A 197 -15.07 1.33 -2.67
N TYR A 198 -15.04 1.68 -1.39
CA TYR A 198 -14.05 1.18 -0.44
C TYR A 198 -14.64 1.03 0.97
N GLU A 199 -14.07 0.11 1.74
CA GLU A 199 -14.35 0.01 3.18
C GLU A 199 -13.55 1.09 3.94
N ALA A 200 -14.18 1.73 4.93
CA ALA A 200 -13.51 2.67 5.82
C ALA A 200 -13.56 2.17 7.27
N ASP A 201 -12.37 2.11 7.89
CA ASP A 201 -12.17 1.53 9.23
C ASP A 201 -12.74 2.42 10.34
N GLY A 202 -12.84 3.73 10.10
CA GLY A 202 -13.43 4.64 11.06
C GLY A 202 -13.43 6.11 10.64
N PHE A 203 -13.73 6.98 11.60
CA PHE A 203 -13.53 8.42 11.47
C PHE A 203 -13.15 9.09 12.80
N VAL A 204 -12.51 10.26 12.74
CA VAL A 204 -12.19 11.11 13.90
C VAL A 204 -13.15 12.31 14.00
N THR A 205 -13.43 12.78 15.22
CA THR A 205 -14.15 14.06 15.38
C THR A 205 -13.23 15.24 15.14
N THR A 206 -13.76 16.34 14.61
CA THR A 206 -13.03 17.60 14.35
C THR A 206 -12.27 18.13 15.56
N ASP A 207 -12.75 17.88 16.78
CA ASP A 207 -12.09 18.32 18.03
C ASP A 207 -10.79 17.56 18.35
N GLN A 208 -10.57 16.41 17.72
CA GLN A 208 -9.32 15.63 17.81
C GLN A 208 -8.31 16.02 16.71
N ILE A 209 -8.71 16.93 15.80
CA ILE A 209 -7.82 17.58 14.84
C ILE A 209 -7.30 18.84 15.55
N GLY A 210 -5.98 19.02 15.64
CA GLY A 210 -5.36 20.17 16.32
C GLY A 210 -6.07 21.48 15.97
N LYS A 211 -6.54 22.20 17.01
CA LYS A 211 -7.47 23.33 16.93
C LYS A 211 -7.10 24.38 15.86
N PRO A 212 -8.03 24.69 14.94
CA PRO A 212 -8.24 26.05 14.44
C PRO A 212 -9.42 26.67 15.20
N GLN A 213 -9.37 27.99 15.43
CA GLN A 213 -10.37 28.75 16.19
C GLN A 213 -11.79 28.59 15.62
N ASP A 214 -12.75 28.24 16.47
CA ASP A 214 -14.17 28.14 16.16
C ASP A 214 -14.77 29.52 15.84
N ASP A 215 -15.50 29.61 14.72
CA ASP A 215 -16.46 30.68 14.44
C ASP A 215 -17.87 30.24 14.94
N PRO A 216 -18.45 30.89 15.97
CA PRO A 216 -19.65 30.42 16.68
C PRO A 216 -20.95 30.35 15.86
N LEU A 217 -20.95 30.79 14.60
CA LEU A 217 -22.17 30.93 13.79
C LEU A 217 -22.67 29.61 13.17
N LEU A 218 -21.81 28.60 12.97
CA LEU A 218 -22.20 27.32 12.35
C LEU A 218 -22.98 26.39 13.29
N ALA A 219 -22.81 26.53 14.61
CA ALA A 219 -23.54 25.73 15.59
C ALA A 219 -25.04 26.08 15.65
N SER A 220 -25.41 27.30 15.29
CA SER A 220 -26.80 27.80 15.39
C SER A 220 -27.69 27.45 14.19
N MET A 221 -27.12 26.98 13.07
CA MET A 221 -27.91 26.58 11.88
C MET A 221 -28.31 25.10 11.86
N ARG A 222 -27.77 24.26 12.76
CA ARG A 222 -28.13 22.83 12.84
C ARG A 222 -29.49 22.57 13.51
N GLY A 223 -30.07 23.58 14.18
CA GLY A 223 -31.31 23.46 14.96
C GLY A 223 -32.60 23.77 14.20
N LEU A 224 -32.55 24.14 12.92
CA LEU A 224 -33.74 24.57 12.17
C LEU A 224 -33.84 23.82 10.83
N SER A 225 -34.28 22.57 10.88
CA SER A 225 -34.84 21.88 9.72
C SER A 225 -36.21 21.34 10.10
N LEU A 226 -37.25 22.02 9.62
CA LEU A 226 -38.64 21.61 9.76
C LEU A 226 -38.95 20.57 8.67
N SER A 227 -39.28 19.35 9.07
CA SER A 227 -39.76 18.30 8.17
C SER A 227 -41.15 18.64 7.63
N PRO A 228 -41.42 18.50 6.33
CA PRO A 228 -42.79 18.27 5.88
C PRO A 228 -43.14 16.81 6.18
N ALA A 229 -44.14 16.61 7.03
CA ALA A 229 -44.84 15.35 7.10
C ALA A 229 -45.65 15.19 5.80
N THR A 230 -45.27 14.22 4.96
CA THR A 230 -46.12 13.73 3.88
C THR A 230 -45.91 12.23 3.73
N ASP A 231 -46.95 11.52 4.15
CA ASP A 231 -47.46 10.23 3.72
C ASP A 231 -46.48 9.13 3.30
N ALA A 232 -46.51 8.08 4.12
CA ALA A 232 -46.14 6.73 3.75
C ALA A 232 -46.91 6.29 2.50
N SER A 233 -46.33 6.48 1.32
CA SER A 233 -46.73 5.76 0.12
C SER A 233 -45.99 4.44 0.09
N SER A 234 -46.67 3.40 0.59
CA SER A 234 -46.33 2.01 0.36
C SER A 234 -46.50 1.68 -1.12
N VAL A 235 -45.44 1.80 -1.92
CA VAL A 235 -45.37 1.18 -3.26
C VAL A 235 -43.98 0.60 -3.47
N ASN A 236 -43.78 -0.64 -3.04
CA ASN A 236 -42.74 -1.50 -3.59
C ASN A 236 -43.42 -2.73 -4.19
N PRO A 237 -43.53 -2.87 -5.53
CA PRO A 237 -43.52 -4.20 -6.09
C PRO A 237 -42.12 -4.76 -5.84
N VAL A 238 -42.03 -5.88 -5.14
CA VAL A 238 -40.80 -6.57 -4.72
C VAL A 238 -39.82 -6.72 -5.91
N GLN A 239 -38.87 -5.79 -6.06
CA GLN A 239 -37.85 -5.84 -7.12
C GLN A 239 -36.45 -6.21 -6.62
N SER A 240 -36.19 -6.09 -5.31
CA SER A 240 -34.92 -6.48 -4.69
C SER A 240 -35.13 -7.23 -3.38
N LYS A 241 -34.23 -8.19 -3.10
CA LYS A 241 -34.12 -8.88 -1.81
C LYS A 241 -33.31 -8.07 -0.78
N LEU A 242 -32.60 -7.03 -1.23
CA LEU A 242 -31.82 -6.14 -0.38
C LEU A 242 -32.74 -5.16 0.35
N LEU A 243 -32.74 -5.22 1.68
CA LEU A 243 -33.45 -4.26 2.53
C LEU A 243 -32.58 -3.03 2.77
N ILE A 244 -33.21 -1.86 2.78
CA ILE A 244 -32.53 -0.58 3.01
C ILE A 244 -33.17 0.13 4.19
N MET A 245 -32.35 0.58 5.12
CA MET A 245 -32.76 1.34 6.29
C MET A 245 -32.17 2.76 6.25
N GLY A 246 -32.95 3.75 6.67
CA GLY A 246 -32.45 5.11 6.90
C GLY A 246 -31.82 5.23 8.29
N GLU A 247 -30.51 4.99 8.40
CA GLU A 247 -29.76 5.09 9.68
C GLU A 247 -28.33 5.59 9.42
N GLY A 248 -27.73 6.22 10.42
CA GLY A 248 -26.37 6.78 10.36
C GLY A 248 -26.33 8.26 10.00
N ARG A 249 -25.15 8.75 9.61
CA ARG A 249 -24.89 10.15 9.27
C ARG A 249 -23.78 10.27 8.23
N LEU A 250 -23.85 11.33 7.42
CA LEU A 250 -22.76 11.69 6.54
C LEU A 250 -21.55 12.15 7.37
N VAL A 251 -20.41 11.54 7.10
CA VAL A 251 -19.12 11.86 7.71
C VAL A 251 -18.20 12.53 6.67
N PRO A 252 -17.60 13.69 7.00
CA PRO A 252 -16.73 14.42 6.07
C PRO A 252 -15.52 13.59 5.60
N PRO A 253 -15.15 13.62 4.31
CA PRO A 253 -14.03 12.85 3.77
C PRO A 253 -12.71 13.05 4.54
N GLU A 254 -12.41 14.28 4.97
CA GLU A 254 -11.19 14.66 5.70
C GLU A 254 -11.05 14.03 7.10
N SER A 255 -12.14 13.45 7.61
CA SER A 255 -12.18 12.78 8.91
C SER A 255 -12.08 11.26 8.85
N ILE A 256 -12.17 10.69 7.64
CA ILE A 256 -12.09 9.25 7.42
C ILE A 256 -10.68 8.76 7.68
N LEU A 257 -10.58 7.63 8.37
CA LEU A 257 -9.30 7.03 8.73
C LEU A 257 -9.19 5.59 8.27
N GLU A 258 -7.95 5.22 8.03
CA GLU A 258 -7.47 3.87 7.81
C GLU A 258 -6.68 3.41 9.04
N ILE A 259 -6.86 2.17 9.49
CA ILE A 259 -6.15 1.58 10.62
C ILE A 259 -5.26 0.45 10.11
N LYS A 260 -4.01 0.44 10.57
CA LYS A 260 -3.07 -0.65 10.31
C LYS A 260 -2.36 -1.06 11.58
N THR A 261 -2.45 -2.35 11.91
CA THR A 261 -1.70 -2.94 13.02
C THR A 261 -0.43 -3.63 12.52
N ARG A 262 0.69 -3.45 13.22
CA ARG A 262 1.94 -4.18 12.95
C ARG A 262 2.69 -4.54 14.23
N ALA A 263 3.45 -5.62 14.19
CA ALA A 263 4.43 -5.90 15.23
C ALA A 263 5.49 -4.78 15.25
N ILE A 264 5.94 -4.37 16.43
CA ILE A 264 6.94 -3.30 16.60
C ILE A 264 8.28 -3.61 15.90
N SER A 265 8.59 -4.89 15.71
CA SER A 265 9.77 -5.36 14.98
C SER A 265 9.67 -5.13 13.47
N ARG A 266 8.47 -4.87 12.94
CA ARG A 266 8.17 -4.69 11.51
C ARG A 266 7.53 -3.32 11.29
N HIS A 267 8.37 -2.31 11.10
CA HIS A 267 7.89 -0.96 10.78
C HIS A 267 7.07 -0.96 9.48
N LEU A 268 5.98 -0.18 9.44
CA LEU A 268 5.13 -0.03 8.25
C LEU A 268 5.53 1.25 7.49
N PRO A 269 6.35 1.15 6.43
CA PRO A 269 6.65 2.30 5.59
C PRO A 269 5.38 2.77 4.88
N ILE A 270 5.29 4.08 4.61
CA ILE A 270 4.08 4.64 3.98
C ILE A 270 3.85 4.07 2.58
N GLN A 271 4.93 3.72 1.87
CA GLN A 271 4.89 3.14 0.53
C GLN A 271 4.03 1.88 0.46
N ASP A 272 4.04 1.06 1.51
CA ASP A 272 3.31 -0.21 1.59
C ASP A 272 1.79 -0.02 1.65
N VAL A 273 1.31 1.17 2.03
CA VAL A 273 -0.13 1.48 2.14
C VAL A 273 -0.56 2.66 1.27
N ALA A 274 0.38 3.35 0.63
CA ALA A 274 0.12 4.57 -0.12
C ALA A 274 -0.84 4.33 -1.29
N ALA A 275 -0.74 3.20 -1.99
CA ALA A 275 -1.66 2.86 -3.07
C ALA A 275 -3.11 2.76 -2.59
N GLN A 276 -3.35 2.13 -1.44
CA GLN A 276 -4.68 1.99 -0.85
C GLN A 276 -5.27 3.34 -0.42
N LEU A 277 -4.45 4.16 0.24
CA LEU A 277 -4.82 5.51 0.66
C LEU A 277 -5.06 6.43 -0.55
N TRP A 278 -4.25 6.30 -1.59
CA TRP A 278 -4.38 7.05 -2.83
C TRP A 278 -5.67 6.71 -3.57
N VAL A 279 -6.00 5.42 -3.77
CA VAL A 279 -7.26 5.05 -4.46
C VAL A 279 -8.50 5.50 -3.67
N SER A 280 -8.46 5.43 -2.35
CA SER A 280 -9.58 5.85 -1.48
C SER A 280 -9.61 7.35 -1.18
N GLN A 281 -8.56 8.09 -1.52
CA GLN A 281 -8.36 9.48 -1.14
C GLN A 281 -8.47 9.69 0.38
N THR A 282 -7.95 8.75 1.17
CA THR A 282 -7.98 8.77 2.63
C THR A 282 -6.67 9.35 3.17
N SER A 283 -6.74 10.48 3.88
CA SER A 283 -5.56 11.19 4.39
C SER A 283 -5.20 10.85 5.84
N LYS A 284 -6.12 10.27 6.63
CA LYS A 284 -5.83 9.90 8.02
C LYS A 284 -5.44 8.43 8.11
N LEU A 285 -4.29 8.17 8.73
CA LEU A 285 -3.77 6.83 8.96
C LEU A 285 -3.43 6.64 10.44
N VAL A 286 -3.88 5.53 11.00
CA VAL A 286 -3.47 5.07 12.33
C VAL A 286 -2.55 3.88 12.17
N ARG A 287 -1.27 4.03 12.54
CA ARG A 287 -0.31 2.92 12.61
C ARG A 287 -0.17 2.45 14.06
N ALA A 288 -0.79 1.33 14.37
CA ALA A 288 -0.80 0.74 15.70
C ALA A 288 0.25 -0.36 15.83
N TYR A 289 1.31 -0.07 16.58
CA TYR A 289 2.40 -1.02 16.83
C TYR A 289 2.19 -1.82 18.10
N HIS A 290 2.51 -3.12 18.07
CA HIS A 290 2.40 -4.00 19.23
C HIS A 290 3.61 -4.90 19.46
N TYR A 291 3.80 -5.31 20.71
CA TYR A 291 4.65 -6.44 21.09
C TYR A 291 3.77 -7.52 21.73
N ARG A 292 3.60 -8.67 21.06
CA ARG A 292 2.73 -9.79 21.51
C ARG A 292 1.32 -9.35 21.92
N GLY A 293 0.65 -8.60 21.04
CA GLY A 293 -0.69 -8.05 21.27
C GLY A 293 -0.75 -6.88 22.25
N LYS A 294 0.34 -6.49 22.91
CA LYS A 294 0.41 -5.27 23.72
C LYS A 294 0.72 -4.08 22.85
N PHE A 295 -0.29 -3.25 22.61
CA PHE A 295 -0.20 -2.08 21.73
C PHE A 295 0.38 -0.88 22.45
N GLU A 296 1.22 -0.13 21.76
CA GLU A 296 1.55 1.25 22.12
C GLU A 296 0.33 2.16 21.91
N VAL A 297 0.39 3.41 22.35
CA VAL A 297 -0.68 4.37 22.08
C VAL A 297 -0.45 4.95 20.68
N PRO A 298 -1.18 4.51 19.63
CA PRO A 298 -1.01 5.05 18.30
C PRO A 298 -1.46 6.50 18.21
N GLN A 299 -0.94 7.18 17.19
CA GLN A 299 -1.36 8.51 16.80
C GLN A 299 -2.17 8.44 15.50
N VAL A 300 -3.05 9.42 15.32
CA VAL A 300 -3.70 9.67 14.04
C VAL A 300 -2.76 10.55 13.24
N GLU A 301 -2.23 10.02 12.14
CA GLU A 301 -1.31 10.71 11.26
C GLU A 301 -2.06 11.30 10.08
N ASP A 302 -1.76 12.55 9.72
CA ASP A 302 -2.12 13.08 8.42
C ASP A 302 -1.02 12.74 7.42
N VAL A 303 -1.35 11.89 6.45
CA VAL A 303 -0.41 11.36 5.47
C VAL A 303 -0.63 11.90 4.06
N GLU A 304 -1.46 12.95 3.89
CA GLU A 304 -1.78 13.51 2.58
C GLU A 304 -0.53 13.88 1.78
N THR A 305 0.44 14.54 2.42
CA THR A 305 1.67 14.98 1.74
C THR A 305 2.54 13.80 1.30
N GLN A 306 2.56 12.72 2.09
CA GLN A 306 3.33 11.51 1.82
C GLN A 306 2.69 10.73 0.66
N VAL A 307 1.35 10.66 0.62
CA VAL A 307 0.60 10.04 -0.48
C VAL A 307 0.77 10.83 -1.78
N LYS A 308 0.74 12.17 -1.73
CA LYS A 308 1.05 13.02 -2.90
C LYS A 308 2.46 12.79 -3.42
N ARG A 309 3.46 12.73 -2.53
CA ARG A 309 4.84 12.41 -2.92
C ARG A 309 4.95 11.02 -3.54
N TRP A 310 4.21 10.04 -3.01
CA TRP A 310 4.14 8.71 -3.61
C TRP A 310 3.52 8.76 -5.02
N GLU A 311 2.45 9.56 -5.24
CA GLU A 311 1.86 9.76 -6.57
C GLU A 311 2.88 10.34 -7.56
N GLU A 312 3.65 11.36 -7.15
CA GLU A 312 4.69 11.99 -7.97
C GLU A 312 5.81 11.01 -8.38
N LEU A 313 6.20 10.11 -7.46
CA LEU A 313 7.24 9.12 -7.71
C LEU A 313 6.77 7.95 -8.60
N ASN A 314 5.46 7.69 -8.65
CA ASN A 314 4.88 6.54 -9.37
C ASN A 314 4.11 6.93 -10.64
N GLN A 315 4.34 8.14 -11.18
CA GLN A 315 3.63 8.68 -12.35
C GLN A 315 3.60 7.72 -13.55
N ASN A 316 4.69 7.00 -13.80
CA ASN A 316 4.77 6.06 -14.92
C ASN A 316 3.79 4.89 -14.75
N ASP A 317 3.83 4.24 -13.58
CA ASP A 317 2.97 3.11 -13.27
C ASP A 317 1.50 3.51 -13.20
N LEU A 318 1.21 4.73 -12.71
CA LEU A 318 -0.14 5.28 -12.72
C LEU A 318 -0.67 5.55 -14.15
N LYS A 319 0.17 6.03 -15.07
CA LYS A 319 -0.23 6.16 -16.49
C LYS A 319 -0.53 4.80 -17.12
N ARG A 320 0.27 3.79 -16.81
CA ARG A 320 0.06 2.40 -17.25
C ARG A 320 -1.21 1.82 -16.65
N LEU A 321 -1.55 2.16 -15.41
CA LEU A 321 -2.81 1.74 -14.77
C LEU A 321 -4.01 2.24 -15.55
N ALA A 322 -4.00 3.51 -15.95
CA ALA A 322 -5.06 4.06 -16.78
C ALA A 322 -5.16 3.37 -18.15
N SER A 323 -4.02 3.09 -18.79
CA SER A 323 -3.97 2.32 -20.05
C SER A 323 -4.54 0.91 -19.86
N LEU A 324 -4.15 0.21 -18.79
CA LEU A 324 -4.61 -1.14 -18.49
C LEU A 324 -6.13 -1.19 -18.29
N ILE A 325 -6.69 -0.28 -17.49
CA ILE A 325 -8.14 -0.18 -17.27
C ILE A 325 -8.89 0.05 -18.59
N LYS A 326 -8.38 0.95 -19.45
CA LYS A 326 -8.94 1.20 -20.80
C LYS A 326 -8.86 -0.05 -21.68
N THR A 327 -7.72 -0.73 -21.70
CA THR A 327 -7.50 -1.95 -22.49
C THR A 327 -8.46 -3.07 -22.07
N ILE A 328 -8.58 -3.32 -20.77
CA ILE A 328 -9.53 -4.32 -20.24
C ILE A 328 -10.96 -3.98 -20.66
N SER A 329 -11.37 -2.72 -20.50
CA SER A 329 -12.73 -2.26 -20.86
C SER A 329 -13.01 -2.39 -22.36
N ASN A 330 -12.04 -2.07 -23.21
CA ASN A 330 -12.15 -2.17 -24.66
C ASN A 330 -12.21 -3.63 -25.12
N LEU A 331 -11.38 -4.51 -24.56
CA LEU A 331 -11.43 -5.94 -24.85
C LEU A 331 -12.77 -6.53 -24.39
N ALA A 332 -13.24 -6.18 -23.19
CA ALA A 332 -14.55 -6.60 -22.71
C ALA A 332 -15.67 -6.23 -23.69
N ARG A 333 -15.66 -4.98 -24.19
CA ARG A 333 -16.61 -4.51 -25.21
C ARG A 333 -16.51 -5.30 -26.52
N GLN A 334 -15.30 -5.54 -27.02
CA GLN A 334 -15.06 -6.30 -28.26
C GLN A 334 -15.57 -7.75 -28.18
N TYR A 335 -15.51 -8.36 -27.00
CA TYR A 335 -15.86 -9.77 -26.80
C TYR A 335 -17.27 -10.02 -26.25
N GLY A 336 -18.19 -9.06 -26.43
CA GLY A 336 -19.61 -9.23 -26.09
C GLY A 336 -20.03 -8.61 -24.76
N GLY A 337 -19.21 -7.74 -24.19
CA GLY A 337 -19.52 -6.93 -23.01
C GLY A 337 -19.20 -7.57 -21.67
N LYS A 338 -19.07 -8.90 -21.58
CA LYS A 338 -18.83 -9.62 -20.32
C LYS A 338 -17.60 -10.51 -20.38
N VAL A 339 -16.63 -10.24 -19.50
CA VAL A 339 -15.38 -10.99 -19.41
C VAL A 339 -14.96 -11.21 -17.97
N THR A 340 -14.13 -12.23 -17.75
CA THR A 340 -13.44 -12.47 -16.49
C THR A 340 -11.95 -12.25 -16.72
N VAL A 341 -11.35 -11.33 -15.98
CA VAL A 341 -9.91 -11.07 -15.98
C VAL A 341 -9.29 -11.88 -14.85
N ARG A 342 -8.25 -12.67 -15.14
CA ARG A 342 -7.52 -13.45 -14.13
C ARG A 342 -6.04 -13.16 -14.17
N TYR A 343 -5.45 -13.05 -13.00
CA TYR A 343 -4.03 -13.13 -12.77
C TYR A 343 -3.72 -14.45 -12.06
N GLU A 344 -2.82 -15.26 -12.62
CA GLU A 344 -2.39 -16.54 -12.04
C GLU A 344 -0.90 -16.54 -11.67
N GLY A 345 -0.28 -15.35 -11.62
CA GLY A 345 1.16 -15.17 -11.43
C GLY A 345 1.92 -14.78 -12.70
N GLY A 346 3.15 -14.31 -12.54
CA GLY A 346 4.03 -13.92 -13.65
C GLY A 346 3.70 -12.53 -14.20
N SER A 347 3.77 -12.38 -15.52
CA SER A 347 3.74 -11.09 -16.23
C SER A 347 2.51 -10.87 -17.10
N LYS A 348 1.46 -11.69 -17.00
CA LYS A 348 0.28 -11.60 -17.88
C LYS A 348 -1.05 -11.65 -17.14
N LEU A 349 -2.06 -10.98 -17.72
CA LEU A 349 -3.47 -11.14 -17.38
C LEU A 349 -4.18 -11.91 -18.49
N SER A 350 -4.95 -12.92 -18.12
CA SER A 350 -5.75 -13.71 -19.07
C SER A 350 -7.21 -13.32 -18.98
N LEU A 351 -7.84 -13.07 -20.13
CA LEU A 351 -9.25 -12.74 -20.24
C LEU A 351 -10.03 -13.94 -20.77
N TYR A 352 -11.14 -14.23 -20.11
CA TYR A 352 -12.06 -15.30 -20.48
C TYR A 352 -13.43 -14.71 -20.77
N ARG A 353 -14.15 -15.27 -21.76
CA ARG A 353 -15.57 -14.94 -21.93
C ARG A 353 -16.32 -15.39 -20.66
N SER A 354 -17.17 -14.52 -20.14
CA SER A 354 -17.96 -14.83 -18.94
C SER A 354 -19.37 -15.24 -19.33
N ASP A 355 -19.76 -16.46 -18.96
CA ASP A 355 -21.14 -16.94 -19.03
C ASP A 355 -21.91 -16.65 -17.71
N LYS A 356 -21.30 -15.90 -16.77
CA LYS A 356 -21.94 -15.54 -15.50
C LYS A 356 -23.17 -14.67 -15.74
N ALA A 357 -24.14 -14.77 -14.81
CA ALA A 357 -25.33 -13.92 -14.79
C ALA A 357 -24.97 -12.42 -14.74
N ASP A 358 -25.95 -11.59 -15.09
CA ASP A 358 -25.92 -10.13 -14.98
C ASP A 358 -25.37 -9.67 -13.61
N MET A 359 -24.49 -8.66 -13.59
CA MET A 359 -23.92 -8.12 -12.35
C MET A 359 -24.95 -7.44 -11.45
N LEU A 360 -26.01 -6.90 -12.05
CA LEU A 360 -27.02 -6.09 -11.39
C LEU A 360 -28.42 -6.69 -11.59
N PRO A 361 -29.41 -6.35 -10.75
CA PRO A 361 -30.80 -6.61 -11.07
C PRO A 361 -31.26 -5.74 -12.25
N ARG A 362 -32.24 -6.24 -13.01
CA ARG A 362 -32.78 -5.58 -14.22
C ARG A 362 -33.19 -4.12 -14.04
N PHE A 363 -33.78 -3.77 -12.89
CA PHE A 363 -34.23 -2.38 -12.65
C PHE A 363 -33.07 -1.39 -12.51
N LEU A 364 -31.85 -1.83 -12.21
CA LEU A 364 -30.68 -0.94 -12.18
C LEU A 364 -30.12 -0.71 -13.59
N TYR A 365 -30.26 -1.67 -14.51
CA TYR A 365 -29.84 -1.48 -15.91
C TYR A 365 -30.65 -0.39 -16.61
N SER A 366 -31.92 -0.15 -16.21
CA SER A 366 -32.73 0.93 -16.80
C SER A 366 -32.09 2.30 -16.65
N LYS A 367 -31.17 2.48 -15.69
CA LYS A 367 -30.41 3.73 -15.50
C LYS A 367 -29.48 4.07 -16.67
N TRP A 368 -29.13 3.09 -17.50
CA TRP A 368 -28.44 3.33 -18.77
C TRP A 368 -29.39 3.53 -19.96
N GLU A 369 -30.64 3.05 -19.85
CA GLU A 369 -31.67 3.12 -20.90
C GLU A 369 -32.53 4.40 -20.82
N GLU A 370 -32.67 4.98 -19.63
CA GLU A 370 -33.45 6.19 -19.35
C GLU A 370 -32.77 7.47 -19.91
N ARG A 371 -32.77 7.61 -21.23
CA ARG A 371 -32.99 8.82 -22.05
C ARG A 371 -32.64 8.46 -23.49
N GLY A 372 -33.66 8.43 -24.34
CA GLY A 372 -33.51 8.28 -25.78
C GLY A 372 -32.86 9.52 -26.43
N ASN A 373 -31.84 9.21 -27.23
CA ASN A 373 -31.25 9.96 -28.35
C ASN A 373 -30.26 11.12 -28.11
N PRO A 374 -29.25 11.22 -29.01
CA PRO A 374 -27.87 11.47 -28.63
C PRO A 374 -27.29 12.72 -29.32
N GLN A 375 -26.17 13.22 -28.82
CA GLN A 375 -25.30 14.02 -29.67
C GLN A 375 -23.87 13.48 -29.60
N ALA A 376 -23.56 12.74 -30.67
CA ALA A 376 -22.23 12.41 -31.09
C ALA A 376 -21.34 13.67 -31.06
N ARG A 377 -20.19 13.59 -30.40
CA ARG A 377 -19.11 14.55 -30.62
C ARG A 377 -18.59 14.34 -32.05
N MET A 378 -19.10 15.13 -32.97
CA MET A 378 -18.46 15.34 -34.26
C MET A 378 -17.19 16.17 -34.06
N THR A 379 -16.13 15.65 -34.66
CA THR A 379 -14.83 16.24 -34.90
C THR A 379 -14.89 17.51 -35.76
N ALA A 380 -14.18 18.56 -35.33
CA ALA A 380 -13.47 19.54 -36.16
C ALA A 380 -12.43 20.20 -35.21
N SER A 381 -11.14 20.28 -35.51
CA SER A 381 -10.60 20.97 -36.68
C SER A 381 -9.19 20.50 -37.08
N THR A 382 -9.00 20.54 -38.39
CA THR A 382 -7.82 20.33 -39.23
C THR A 382 -6.60 21.20 -38.91
N GLN A 383 -5.44 20.52 -38.93
CA GLN A 383 -4.06 20.89 -39.31
C GLN A 383 -3.65 22.37 -39.44
N LYS A 384 -2.47 22.67 -38.86
CA LYS A 384 -1.40 23.37 -39.57
C LYS A 384 -0.07 22.63 -39.37
N GLU A 385 0.54 22.27 -40.48
CA GLU A 385 1.90 21.73 -40.58
C GLU A 385 2.96 22.76 -40.15
N GLY A 386 4.03 22.26 -39.55
CA GLY A 386 5.22 23.03 -39.18
C GLY A 386 6.39 22.10 -38.90
N VAL A 387 7.17 21.88 -39.95
CA VAL A 387 8.51 21.27 -40.10
C VAL A 387 9.37 21.08 -38.83
N VAL A 388 9.93 19.87 -38.71
CA VAL A 388 10.96 19.40 -37.75
C VAL A 388 12.31 20.11 -37.95
N PRO A 389 13.11 20.29 -36.88
CA PRO A 389 14.40 19.60 -36.92
C PRO A 389 14.75 18.86 -35.61
N ASP A 390 15.50 17.78 -35.81
CA ASP A 390 16.14 16.91 -34.84
C ASP A 390 16.79 17.63 -33.65
N THR A 391 16.73 16.99 -32.46
CA THR A 391 17.92 16.80 -31.60
C THR A 391 17.64 15.82 -30.45
N VAL A 392 18.23 14.64 -30.60
CA VAL A 392 18.96 13.78 -29.64
C VAL A 392 18.77 14.03 -28.12
N ASP A 393 18.32 12.95 -27.47
CA ASP A 393 18.60 12.43 -26.11
C ASP A 393 19.17 13.38 -25.04
N ARG A 394 18.38 13.62 -23.99
CA ARG A 394 18.80 14.35 -22.78
C ARG A 394 18.16 13.74 -21.52
N SER A 395 18.22 12.42 -21.41
CA SER A 395 17.68 11.67 -20.26
C SER A 395 18.67 11.53 -19.11
N GLN A 396 19.98 11.65 -19.37
CA GLN A 396 21.04 11.44 -18.39
C GLN A 396 21.47 12.70 -17.65
N GLU A 397 21.23 13.90 -18.19
CA GLU A 397 21.78 15.14 -17.60
C GLU A 397 21.04 15.62 -16.35
N LYS A 398 19.73 15.33 -16.21
CA LYS A 398 18.92 15.85 -15.09
C LYS A 398 19.28 15.21 -13.73
N THR A 399 19.68 13.94 -13.75
CA THR A 399 20.15 13.22 -12.55
C THR A 399 21.54 13.69 -12.14
N VAL A 400 22.40 13.98 -13.12
CA VAL A 400 23.77 14.49 -12.92
C VAL A 400 23.76 15.92 -12.36
N GLU A 401 22.85 16.79 -12.81
CA GLU A 401 22.74 18.16 -12.29
C GLU A 401 22.32 18.21 -10.80
N THR A 402 21.48 17.27 -10.36
CA THR A 402 20.96 17.26 -8.97
C THR A 402 21.99 16.70 -7.97
N THR A 403 22.80 15.71 -8.36
CA THR A 403 23.93 15.20 -7.56
C THR A 403 25.08 16.19 -7.52
N ARG A 404 25.39 16.85 -8.65
CA ARG A 404 26.44 17.87 -8.74
C ARG A 404 26.16 19.10 -7.87
N ALA A 405 24.89 19.46 -7.70
CA ALA A 405 24.47 20.58 -6.84
C ALA A 405 24.59 20.32 -5.33
N ARG A 406 24.53 19.05 -4.87
CA ARG A 406 24.64 18.70 -3.43
C ARG A 406 26.00 18.19 -3.00
N TYR A 407 26.71 17.45 -3.84
CA TYR A 407 27.92 16.71 -3.45
C TYR A 407 29.15 16.98 -4.35
N GLY A 408 29.05 17.91 -5.30
CA GLY A 408 30.15 18.33 -6.18
C GLY A 408 30.59 17.27 -7.22
N ASP A 409 31.71 17.51 -7.90
CA ASP A 409 32.30 16.65 -8.94
C ASP A 409 33.43 15.75 -8.37
N GLY A 410 33.31 15.39 -7.09
CA GLY A 410 34.32 14.61 -6.36
C GLY A 410 34.25 13.10 -6.66
N PRO A 411 35.33 12.35 -6.39
CA PRO A 411 35.29 10.88 -6.48
C PRO A 411 34.18 10.34 -5.57
N TYR A 412 33.39 9.39 -6.08
CA TYR A 412 32.26 8.76 -5.38
C TYR A 412 31.00 9.61 -5.16
N SER A 413 30.85 10.80 -5.74
CA SER A 413 29.69 11.70 -5.52
C SER A 413 28.31 11.04 -5.75
N GLU A 414 28.13 10.32 -6.85
CA GLU A 414 26.89 9.57 -7.15
C GLU A 414 26.66 8.44 -6.12
N MET A 415 27.74 7.77 -5.72
CA MET A 415 27.68 6.67 -4.76
C MET A 415 27.37 7.17 -3.34
N ILE A 416 27.89 8.33 -2.95
CA ILE A 416 27.63 8.99 -1.67
C ILE A 416 26.17 9.42 -1.62
N SER A 417 25.65 10.07 -2.65
CA SER A 417 24.22 10.42 -2.72
C SER A 417 23.36 9.18 -2.55
N TYR A 418 23.64 8.11 -3.30
CA TYR A 418 22.88 6.87 -3.21
C TYR A 418 22.99 6.21 -1.83
N GLY A 419 24.18 6.19 -1.22
CA GLY A 419 24.44 5.60 0.08
C GLY A 419 23.79 6.36 1.24
N VAL A 420 23.71 7.69 1.15
CA VAL A 420 22.98 8.53 2.14
C VAL A 420 21.48 8.28 2.03
N ASP A 421 20.93 8.25 0.82
CA ASP A 421 19.48 8.10 0.61
C ASP A 421 18.98 6.66 0.85
N ASN A 422 19.81 5.64 0.57
CA ASN A 422 19.41 4.23 0.60
C ASN A 422 20.10 3.40 1.71
N GLY A 423 20.95 4.05 2.51
CA GLY A 423 21.69 3.49 3.65
C GLY A 423 23.12 3.05 3.33
N PHE A 424 24.01 3.19 4.32
CA PHE A 424 25.45 3.03 4.14
C PHE A 424 25.92 1.60 3.78
N ARG A 425 25.11 0.57 4.02
CA ARG A 425 25.40 -0.81 3.56
C ARG A 425 25.61 -0.91 2.05
N GLN A 426 25.11 0.06 1.29
CA GLN A 426 25.27 0.11 -0.16
C GLN A 426 26.72 0.31 -0.59
N PHE A 427 27.57 0.92 0.24
CA PHE A 427 29.00 1.05 -0.03
C PHE A 427 29.69 -0.31 -0.12
N PHE A 428 29.44 -1.22 0.83
CA PHE A 428 29.94 -2.60 0.74
C PHE A 428 29.41 -3.38 -0.47
N ARG A 429 28.25 -3.01 -1.02
CA ARG A 429 27.67 -3.69 -2.18
C ARG A 429 28.28 -3.20 -3.50
N ARG A 430 28.70 -1.94 -3.56
CA ARG A 430 29.11 -1.29 -4.81
C ARG A 430 30.63 -1.01 -4.89
N MET A 431 31.33 -0.83 -3.77
CA MET A 431 32.76 -0.48 -3.74
C MET A 431 33.70 -1.68 -3.69
N PRO A 432 34.74 -1.76 -4.53
CA PRO A 432 35.68 -2.89 -4.60
C PRO A 432 36.23 -3.27 -3.21
N MET A 433 36.68 -4.52 -3.05
CA MET A 433 37.26 -5.01 -1.80
C MET A 433 38.70 -4.51 -1.63
N ASP A 434 38.87 -3.19 -1.59
CA ASP A 434 40.14 -2.49 -1.48
C ASP A 434 40.01 -1.41 -0.40
N LEU A 435 40.69 -1.61 0.73
CA LEU A 435 40.61 -0.73 1.89
C LEU A 435 41.02 0.70 1.57
N SER A 436 41.96 0.92 0.64
CA SER A 436 42.39 2.27 0.22
C SER A 436 41.24 3.09 -0.37
N GLN A 437 40.29 2.46 -1.05
CA GLN A 437 39.09 3.13 -1.57
C GLN A 437 38.13 3.52 -0.45
N TYR A 438 38.05 2.73 0.62
CA TYR A 438 37.25 3.08 1.80
C TYR A 438 37.88 4.23 2.59
N HIS A 439 39.21 4.34 2.66
CA HIS A 439 39.88 5.53 3.19
C HIS A 439 39.50 6.79 2.40
N LEU A 440 39.57 6.72 1.06
CA LEU A 440 39.17 7.83 0.20
C LEU A 440 37.68 8.19 0.37
N LEU A 441 36.79 7.19 0.46
CA LEU A 441 35.38 7.42 0.74
C LEU A 441 35.17 8.11 2.09
N CYS A 442 35.76 7.61 3.17
CA CYS A 442 35.57 8.17 4.51
C CYS A 442 36.07 9.62 4.56
N ASN A 443 37.24 9.92 3.97
CA ASN A 443 37.75 11.30 3.87
C ASN A 443 36.83 12.21 3.07
N THR A 444 36.16 11.67 2.04
CA THR A 444 35.19 12.43 1.24
C THR A 444 33.88 12.66 2.01
N LEU A 445 33.42 11.68 2.80
CA LEU A 445 32.26 11.85 3.68
C LEU A 445 32.52 12.91 4.75
N ASP A 446 33.73 12.95 5.31
CA ASP A 446 34.17 13.97 6.26
C ASP A 446 34.24 15.36 5.65
N SER A 447 34.83 15.48 4.45
CA SER A 447 34.94 16.79 3.77
C SER A 447 33.59 17.37 3.38
N LEU A 448 32.60 16.50 3.15
CA LEU A 448 31.21 16.86 2.90
C LEU A 448 30.39 17.07 4.20
N ALA A 449 31.03 16.96 5.37
CA ALA A 449 30.39 17.08 6.70
C ALA A 449 29.17 16.15 6.89
N ILE A 450 29.21 14.95 6.31
CA ILE A 450 28.17 13.94 6.48
C ILE A 450 28.38 13.22 7.80
N ASP A 451 27.43 13.34 8.74
CA ASP A 451 27.49 12.59 9.99
C ASP A 451 27.12 11.12 9.76
N VAL A 452 28.12 10.31 9.45
CA VAL A 452 27.97 8.86 9.25
C VAL A 452 27.55 8.16 10.54
N THR A 453 28.00 8.66 11.69
CA THR A 453 27.75 8.02 12.98
C THR A 453 26.40 8.38 13.59
N GLU A 454 25.83 9.53 13.22
CA GLU A 454 24.67 10.17 13.86
C GLU A 454 24.89 10.35 15.37
N GLY A 455 26.11 10.70 15.78
CA GLY A 455 26.51 10.80 17.19
C GLY A 455 26.56 9.48 17.98
N ARG A 456 26.43 8.32 17.33
CA ARG A 456 26.45 7.00 17.99
C ARG A 456 27.86 6.58 18.41
N THR A 457 27.99 6.03 19.62
CA THR A 457 29.25 5.42 20.07
C THR A 457 29.41 4.00 19.51
N ILE A 458 30.61 3.40 19.61
CA ILE A 458 30.81 1.98 19.24
C ILE A 458 29.88 1.04 20.01
N ARG A 459 29.51 1.40 21.26
CA ARG A 459 28.54 0.66 22.06
C ARG A 459 27.15 0.66 21.43
N ASP A 460 26.71 1.81 20.95
CA ASP A 460 25.41 1.97 20.29
C ASP A 460 25.39 1.27 18.93
N ILE A 461 26.48 1.42 18.16
CA ILE A 461 26.69 0.70 16.89
C ILE A 461 26.62 -0.81 17.12
N MET A 462 27.27 -1.33 18.17
CA MET A 462 27.22 -2.74 18.53
C MET A 462 25.80 -3.18 18.95
N HIS A 463 25.07 -2.34 19.67
CA HIS A 463 23.68 -2.61 20.02
C HIS A 463 22.80 -2.73 18.77
N ASP A 464 22.98 -1.85 17.78
CA ASP A 464 22.25 -1.92 16.52
C ASP A 464 22.62 -3.12 15.66
N MET A 465 23.90 -3.49 15.61
CA MET A 465 24.34 -4.72 14.93
C MET A 465 23.67 -5.96 15.53
N ARG A 466 23.46 -5.99 16.85
CA ARG A 466 22.76 -7.10 17.53
C ARG A 466 21.28 -7.20 17.19
N LYS A 467 20.62 -6.10 16.81
CA LYS A 467 19.23 -6.11 16.31
C LYS A 467 19.07 -6.89 14.99
N GLY A 468 20.17 -7.21 14.31
CA GLY A 468 20.18 -8.08 13.14
C GLY A 468 19.97 -9.56 13.44
N LYS A 469 20.06 -9.99 14.72
CA LYS A 469 19.74 -11.35 15.14
C LYS A 469 18.22 -11.56 15.11
N GLY A 470 17.80 -12.69 14.56
CA GLY A 470 16.43 -13.14 14.73
C GLY A 470 16.17 -13.49 16.19
N ASP A 471 14.96 -13.26 16.65
CA ASP A 471 14.46 -13.74 17.93
C ASP A 471 13.36 -14.77 17.67
N TRP A 472 13.24 -15.80 18.50
CA TRP A 472 12.19 -16.79 18.34
C TRP A 472 11.00 -16.35 19.16
N ASP A 473 9.84 -16.15 18.54
CA ASP A 473 8.61 -15.91 19.29
C ASP A 473 7.92 -17.25 19.60
N PRO A 474 8.00 -17.76 20.84
CA PRO A 474 7.33 -19.01 21.21
C PRO A 474 5.80 -18.93 21.13
N GLU A 475 5.20 -17.74 21.13
CA GLU A 475 3.74 -17.54 21.05
C GLU A 475 3.24 -17.37 19.61
N GLU A 476 4.07 -16.82 18.72
CA GLU A 476 3.78 -16.72 17.27
C GLU A 476 4.36 -17.90 16.48
N ARG A 477 5.13 -18.79 17.13
CA ARG A 477 5.84 -19.94 16.52
C ARG A 477 6.62 -19.57 15.26
N SER A 478 7.14 -18.34 15.23
CA SER A 478 7.81 -17.79 14.07
C SER A 478 9.11 -17.10 14.48
N GLU A 479 10.07 -17.10 13.55
CA GLU A 479 11.30 -16.33 13.71
C GLU A 479 10.98 -14.84 13.47
N ILE A 480 11.09 -14.02 14.52
CA ILE A 480 11.14 -12.57 14.40
C ILE A 480 12.44 -12.26 13.64
N ARG A 481 12.35 -12.08 12.33
CA ARG A 481 13.50 -11.70 11.50
C ARG A 481 14.12 -10.42 12.07
N GLY A 482 15.37 -10.52 12.52
CA GLY A 482 16.13 -9.35 12.98
C GLY A 482 16.30 -8.32 11.86
N SER A 483 16.47 -7.05 12.23
CA SER A 483 16.64 -5.96 11.26
C SER A 483 18.04 -5.99 10.63
N LYS A 484 18.21 -6.82 9.60
CA LYS A 484 19.49 -7.01 8.88
C LYS A 484 19.96 -5.71 8.20
N ASN A 485 19.05 -4.81 7.81
CA ASN A 485 19.41 -3.54 7.19
C ASN A 485 20.09 -2.61 8.19
N ILE A 486 19.48 -2.42 9.37
CA ILE A 486 20.07 -1.65 10.47
C ILE A 486 21.44 -2.21 10.83
N ALA A 487 21.53 -3.53 11.04
CA ALA A 487 22.79 -4.16 11.39
C ALA A 487 23.89 -3.92 10.33
N ARG A 488 23.56 -4.01 9.05
CA ARG A 488 24.51 -3.81 7.94
C ARG A 488 24.92 -2.36 7.76
N ASP A 489 24.01 -1.40 7.97
CA ASP A 489 24.36 0.02 7.97
C ASP A 489 25.28 0.35 9.16
N SER A 490 24.99 -0.20 10.35
CA SER A 490 25.84 -0.08 11.53
C SER A 490 27.23 -0.69 11.33
N ALA A 491 27.36 -1.77 10.55
CA ALA A 491 28.68 -2.30 10.20
C ALA A 491 29.51 -1.33 9.34
N PHE A 492 28.88 -0.50 8.52
CA PHE A 492 29.61 0.56 7.80
C PHE A 492 30.02 1.69 8.76
N ARG A 493 29.12 2.07 9.68
CA ARG A 493 29.47 3.05 10.73
C ARG A 493 30.65 2.59 11.57
N LEU A 494 30.71 1.30 11.89
CA LEU A 494 31.86 0.70 12.56
C LEU A 494 33.14 0.85 11.73
N LEU A 495 33.11 0.53 10.43
CA LEU A 495 34.26 0.70 9.53
C LEU A 495 34.72 2.15 9.48
N TYR A 496 33.79 3.10 9.35
CA TYR A 496 34.11 4.52 9.33
C TYR A 496 34.76 5.00 10.62
N VAL A 497 34.25 4.57 11.79
CA VAL A 497 34.87 4.89 13.10
C VAL A 497 36.27 4.29 13.23
N LEU A 498 36.50 3.07 12.71
CA LEU A 498 37.81 2.42 12.72
C LEU A 498 38.84 3.16 11.85
N ILE A 499 38.40 3.77 10.75
CA ILE A 499 39.28 4.51 9.83
C ILE A 499 39.57 5.94 10.32
N GLN A 500 38.59 6.64 10.89
CA GLN A 500 38.72 8.09 11.18
C GLN A 500 39.12 8.43 12.62
N SER A 501 38.90 7.54 13.60
CA SER A 501 39.11 7.89 15.00
C SER A 501 40.49 7.46 15.54
N HIS A 502 41.26 8.40 16.09
CA HIS A 502 42.54 8.11 16.76
C HIS A 502 42.38 7.52 18.18
N VAL A 503 41.16 7.43 18.73
CA VAL A 503 40.90 6.85 20.05
C VAL A 503 39.72 5.91 20.00
N VAL A 504 40.02 4.67 19.66
CA VAL A 504 39.06 3.58 19.72
C VAL A 504 39.33 2.82 21.02
N ASP A 505 38.31 2.66 21.88
CA ASP A 505 38.32 1.62 22.91
C ASP A 505 38.58 0.28 22.20
N THR A 506 39.85 -0.15 22.23
CA THR A 506 40.35 -1.24 21.40
C THR A 506 39.64 -2.55 21.72
N ASN A 507 39.18 -2.72 22.97
CA ASN A 507 38.43 -3.90 23.38
C ASN A 507 36.98 -3.85 22.86
N MET A 508 36.35 -2.68 22.91
CA MET A 508 35.00 -2.52 22.36
C MET A 508 34.97 -2.68 20.83
N ALA A 509 35.96 -2.13 20.13
CA ALA A 509 36.12 -2.34 18.69
C ALA A 509 36.43 -3.79 18.34
N TYR A 510 37.31 -4.45 19.09
CA TYR A 510 37.56 -5.89 18.92
C TYR A 510 36.27 -6.70 19.03
N ASN A 511 35.44 -6.45 20.05
CA ASN A 511 34.17 -7.15 20.24
C ASN A 511 33.17 -6.87 19.10
N ALA A 512 33.13 -5.62 18.61
CA ALA A 512 32.27 -5.23 17.50
C ALA A 512 32.70 -5.88 16.17
N VAL A 513 34.01 -5.90 15.88
CA VAL A 513 34.60 -6.56 14.71
C VAL A 513 34.41 -8.07 14.79
N LEU A 514 34.65 -8.66 15.96
CA LEU A 514 34.41 -10.09 16.20
C LEU A 514 32.95 -10.47 15.91
N PHE A 515 32.00 -9.62 16.30
CA PHE A 515 30.58 -9.83 15.98
C PHE A 515 30.33 -9.81 14.47
N VAL A 516 30.89 -8.86 13.73
CA VAL A 516 30.73 -8.81 12.27
C VAL A 516 31.28 -10.07 11.59
N VAL A 517 32.50 -10.49 11.93
CA VAL A 517 33.13 -11.65 11.27
C VAL A 517 32.50 -12.98 11.65
N SER A 518 31.95 -13.12 12.87
CA SER A 518 31.33 -14.36 13.36
C SER A 518 29.87 -14.57 12.95
N HIS A 519 29.23 -13.60 12.27
CA HIS A 519 27.80 -13.69 11.91
C HIS A 519 27.58 -13.68 10.38
N PRO A 520 27.93 -14.76 9.66
CA PRO A 520 27.86 -14.82 8.19
C PRO A 520 26.43 -14.71 7.62
N ARG A 521 25.41 -15.08 8.42
CA ARG A 521 23.99 -14.95 8.06
C ARG A 521 23.48 -13.50 8.07
N ILE A 522 24.19 -12.61 8.76
CA ILE A 522 23.87 -11.17 8.87
C ILE A 522 24.77 -10.37 7.91
N PHE A 523 26.09 -10.60 7.99
CA PHE A 523 27.12 -9.87 7.25
C PHE A 523 27.73 -10.72 6.14
N ARG A 524 27.69 -10.21 4.90
CA ARG A 524 28.26 -10.89 3.73
C ARG A 524 29.80 -10.84 3.76
N SER A 525 30.45 -11.74 3.02
CA SER A 525 31.92 -11.89 2.95
C SER A 525 32.64 -10.55 2.78
N ARG A 526 32.18 -9.70 1.86
CA ARG A 526 32.73 -8.36 1.60
C ARG A 526 32.72 -7.45 2.83
N THR A 527 31.59 -7.35 3.52
CA THR A 527 31.48 -6.57 4.77
C THR A 527 32.41 -7.12 5.84
N ARG A 528 32.45 -8.45 6.01
CA ARG A 528 33.31 -9.11 7.00
C ARG A 528 34.79 -8.84 6.74
N LYS A 529 35.22 -8.92 5.47
CA LYS A 529 36.59 -8.67 5.04
C LYS A 529 37.01 -7.23 5.29
N MET A 530 36.25 -6.26 4.78
CA MET A 530 36.61 -4.83 4.88
C MET A 530 36.60 -4.31 6.32
N VAL A 531 35.64 -4.73 7.15
CA VAL A 531 35.61 -4.34 8.57
C VAL A 531 36.80 -4.94 9.34
N ARG A 532 37.20 -6.18 9.00
CA ARG A 532 38.35 -6.83 9.61
C ARG A 532 39.66 -6.15 9.22
N GLU A 533 39.87 -5.88 7.93
CA GLU A 533 41.08 -5.21 7.44
C GLU A 533 41.20 -3.79 8.04
N ALA A 534 40.10 -3.03 8.08
CA ALA A 534 40.09 -1.72 8.72
C ALA A 534 40.51 -1.77 10.21
N PHE A 535 40.09 -2.81 10.93
CA PHE A 535 40.48 -3.01 12.34
C PHE A 535 41.95 -3.41 12.48
N GLU A 536 42.45 -4.31 11.63
CA GLU A 536 43.84 -4.77 11.68
C GLU A 536 44.84 -3.68 11.29
N GLU A 537 44.44 -2.74 10.41
CA GLU A 537 45.25 -1.58 10.04
C GLU A 537 45.29 -0.51 11.15
N ASN A 538 44.14 -0.20 11.76
CA ASN A 538 44.01 0.99 12.62
C ASN A 538 44.02 0.69 14.13
N CYS A 539 44.00 -0.57 14.57
CA CYS A 539 43.98 -0.95 15.99
C CYS A 539 45.09 -1.97 16.34
N PRO A 540 45.75 -1.85 17.53
CA PRO A 540 46.73 -2.83 17.97
C PRO A 540 46.06 -4.16 18.33
N VAL A 541 46.30 -5.20 17.53
CA VAL A 541 45.72 -6.54 17.74
C VAL A 541 46.70 -7.45 18.48
N SER A 542 46.32 -7.95 19.66
CA SER A 542 47.13 -8.96 20.37
C SER A 542 47.14 -10.30 19.63
N GLY A 543 48.20 -11.11 19.82
CA GLY A 543 48.28 -12.44 19.20
C GLY A 543 47.09 -13.35 19.53
N LYS A 544 46.51 -13.21 20.73
CA LYS A 544 45.27 -13.92 21.13
C LYS A 544 44.04 -13.45 20.35
N GLN A 545 43.88 -12.14 20.18
CA GLN A 545 42.77 -11.57 19.42
C GLN A 545 42.85 -11.94 17.94
N ARG A 546 44.05 -11.89 17.35
CA ARG A 546 44.31 -12.29 15.97
C ARG A 546 43.96 -13.77 15.75
N ALA A 547 44.44 -14.65 16.62
CA ALA A 547 44.14 -16.08 16.56
C ALA A 547 42.62 -16.40 16.67
N VAL A 548 41.83 -15.55 17.33
CA VAL A 548 40.36 -15.70 17.38
C VAL A 548 39.69 -15.20 16.09
N LEU A 549 40.18 -14.10 15.50
CA LEU A 549 39.68 -13.59 14.22
C LEU A 549 40.03 -14.55 13.07
N ASP A 550 41.20 -15.19 13.10
CA ASP A 550 41.65 -16.16 12.09
C ASP A 550 40.75 -17.40 11.99
N LYS A 551 40.00 -17.74 13.06
CA LYS A 551 38.98 -18.82 13.03
C LYS A 551 37.82 -18.53 12.08
N TRP A 552 37.68 -17.28 11.64
CA TRP A 552 36.62 -16.81 10.74
C TRP A 552 37.19 -16.32 9.42
N SER A 553 38.23 -16.99 8.89
CA SER A 553 38.85 -16.65 7.60
C SER A 553 37.81 -16.54 6.48
N VAL A 554 37.92 -15.48 5.69
CA VAL A 554 36.98 -15.16 4.60
C VAL A 554 37.46 -15.88 3.34
N GLU A 555 37.30 -17.20 3.27
CA GLU A 555 37.47 -17.92 2.00
C GLU A 555 36.26 -17.69 1.09
N GLU A 556 36.53 -17.44 -0.20
CA GLU A 556 35.52 -17.35 -1.24
C GLU A 556 34.98 -18.75 -1.54
N LEU A 557 33.75 -19.04 -1.10
CA LEU A 557 33.05 -20.21 -1.61
C LEU A 557 32.68 -19.97 -3.08
N PRO A 558 32.86 -20.96 -3.99
CA PRO A 558 32.55 -20.80 -5.40
C PRO A 558 31.08 -20.47 -5.64
N ILE A 559 30.85 -19.68 -6.67
CA ILE A 559 29.55 -19.43 -7.27
C ILE A 559 28.94 -20.78 -7.67
N GLY A 560 27.85 -21.16 -7.01
CA GLY A 560 27.05 -22.35 -7.33
C GLY A 560 27.18 -23.49 -6.32
N SER A 561 26.40 -23.45 -5.25
CA SER A 561 25.80 -24.64 -4.65
C SER A 561 24.63 -24.23 -3.77
N GLU A 562 23.57 -25.00 -3.92
CA GLU A 562 22.26 -24.88 -3.32
C GLU A 562 22.34 -24.96 -1.78
N GLU A 563 21.95 -23.89 -1.10
CA GLU A 563 21.07 -24.01 0.07
C GLU A 563 19.72 -23.42 -0.34
N GLU A 564 19.12 -24.07 -1.34
CA GLU A 564 17.69 -24.13 -1.52
C GLU A 564 17.08 -24.98 -0.39
N ALA A 565 15.82 -24.68 -0.07
CA ALA A 565 14.95 -25.41 0.85
C ALA A 565 15.16 -25.18 2.36
N THR A 566 14.68 -24.03 2.84
CA THR A 566 13.68 -24.08 3.92
C THR A 566 12.40 -23.42 3.41
N THR A 567 11.56 -24.26 2.80
CA THR A 567 10.14 -24.00 2.60
C THR A 567 9.47 -23.93 3.96
N GLU A 568 9.29 -22.72 4.48
CA GLU A 568 8.21 -22.44 5.40
C GLU A 568 7.48 -21.20 4.86
N SER A 569 6.21 -21.41 4.55
CA SER A 569 5.27 -20.44 4.00
C SER A 569 5.35 -19.14 4.78
N GLU A 570 5.59 -18.05 4.07
CA GLU A 570 5.51 -16.71 4.63
C GLU A 570 4.07 -16.48 5.09
N ASP A 571 3.87 -16.31 6.40
CA ASP A 571 2.61 -15.81 6.93
C ASP A 571 2.45 -14.35 6.48
N ILE A 572 1.76 -14.22 5.35
CA ILE A 572 1.22 -12.98 4.80
C ILE A 572 0.26 -12.42 5.87
N PHE A 573 0.58 -11.24 6.41
CA PHE A 573 -0.25 -10.59 7.43
C PHE A 573 -1.31 -9.72 6.75
N PHE A 574 -2.54 -10.05 7.11
CA PHE A 574 -3.77 -9.69 6.43
C PHE A 574 -4.25 -8.29 6.74
N ASP A 575 -4.67 -7.63 5.68
CA ASP A 575 -5.54 -6.47 5.70
C ASP A 575 -6.86 -6.91 5.02
N SER A 576 -8.01 -6.33 5.35
CA SER A 576 -9.28 -6.67 4.68
C SER A 576 -9.15 -6.47 3.15
N ASP A 577 -8.26 -5.57 2.76
CA ASP A 577 -7.86 -5.33 1.39
C ASP A 577 -6.74 -6.22 0.85
N TYR A 578 -5.77 -6.64 1.66
CA TYR A 578 -4.64 -7.51 1.27
C TYR A 578 -5.00 -8.99 1.40
N SER A 579 -6.20 -9.35 0.98
CA SER A 579 -6.74 -10.69 1.19
C SER A 579 -6.77 -11.55 -0.07
N PHE A 580 -5.72 -12.37 -0.21
CA PHE A 580 -5.55 -13.56 -1.06
C PHE A 580 -5.59 -13.39 -2.59
#